data_AF-A0A398AAL9-F1
#
_entry.id   AF-A0A398AAL9-F1
#
_cell.length_a   1.000
_cell.length_b   1.000
_cell.length_c   1.000
_cell.angle_alpha   90.00
_cell.angle_beta   90.00
_cell.angle_gamma   90.00
#
_symmetry.space_group_name_H-M   'P 1'
#
loop_
_entity.id
_entity.type
_entity.pdbx_description
1 polymer ?
#
loop_
_entity_poly.entity_id
_entity_poly.type
_entity_poly.pdbx_seq_one_letter_code
_entity_poly.pdbx_strand_id
1 'polypeptide(L)'
;MASQLLSVPSFSLLPKVSPFHPPLLSTPRKLPLFHSTTCSPLQSSSNSRITNLQAVTNTCSETESNAPTETTALTLRNICQGFVPEHILHRMEEIGFVFPTDIQREALPTLFTGRDCILHAQTGSGKTLTYLLLILSLINPQRSSVQAVVVVPTRELGMQVTKVARMLAAKSTDVEVKGCTVMALLDGGMLRRHKSWLKAEPPAIVVATVASLCHMLEKHILRLDSVKVLVVDEVDFLFYSSKQAGPVRKLLTSFSSCDKRQTVFASASIPQHKHFVHDCMQQKWTKRDVVHIHVSAITPMPLCLLHKFIVCGKKNKHQVLLALLESDAPESAIIFVGEQSEKSKKAGNDPSTTLLIEFLKTSYNGSLEILLLEEDMNFNSRAASLTEIRQGGGFLLVSTDIAARGIDLPETTHIFNFDLPQTATDYLHRAGRAGRKPFSDRKCIVTNLITSEERFVLQRFENELMFSCEELML
;
A
#
# COMPACT_ATOMS: atom_id res chain seq x y z
N MET A 1 47.89 28.14 -9.71
CA MET A 1 47.79 27.64 -11.09
C MET A 1 46.49 26.86 -11.23
N ALA A 2 45.61 27.35 -12.12
CA ALA A 2 44.44 26.74 -12.78
C ALA A 2 43.57 25.74 -11.98
N SER A 3 42.36 26.06 -11.54
CA SER A 3 41.10 26.28 -12.31
C SER A 3 40.58 25.04 -13.04
N GLN A 4 39.49 24.45 -12.54
CA GLN A 4 38.39 24.00 -13.39
C GLN A 4 37.10 23.85 -12.57
N LEU A 5 36.12 24.64 -13.01
CA LEU A 5 34.73 24.69 -12.56
C LEU A 5 33.98 23.44 -13.00
N LEU A 6 33.16 22.87 -12.12
CA LEU A 6 32.05 21.99 -12.50
C LEU A 6 30.74 22.75 -12.27
N SER A 7 30.16 23.15 -13.39
CA SER A 7 28.87 23.81 -13.54
C SER A 7 27.71 22.89 -13.14
N VAL A 8 26.87 23.38 -12.25
CA VAL A 8 25.56 22.81 -11.91
C VAL A 8 24.57 23.16 -13.04
N PRO A 9 23.80 22.22 -13.62
CA PRO A 9 22.75 22.58 -14.57
C PRO A 9 21.59 23.25 -13.84
N SER A 10 21.30 24.47 -14.25
CA SER A 10 20.11 25.26 -13.92
C SER A 10 18.84 24.57 -14.43
N PHE A 11 17.91 24.27 -13.52
CA PHE A 11 16.56 23.86 -13.89
C PHE A 11 15.83 25.05 -14.52
N SER A 12 15.40 24.88 -15.77
CA SER A 12 14.54 25.81 -16.49
C SER A 12 13.13 25.82 -15.89
N LEU A 13 12.69 27.02 -15.50
CA LEU A 13 11.33 27.33 -15.08
C LEU A 13 10.36 27.10 -16.25
N LEU A 14 9.44 26.14 -16.09
CA LEU A 14 8.26 26.03 -16.94
C LEU A 14 7.29 27.19 -16.63
N PRO A 15 6.62 27.77 -17.65
CA PRO A 15 5.80 28.96 -17.47
C PRO A 15 4.47 28.66 -16.76
N LYS A 16 4.03 29.65 -15.97
CA LYS A 16 2.76 29.69 -15.21
C LYS A 16 1.56 29.33 -16.09
N VAL A 17 0.82 28.30 -15.70
CA VAL A 17 -0.49 27.95 -16.28
C VAL A 17 -1.56 28.81 -15.61
N SER A 18 -2.34 29.54 -16.42
CA SER A 18 -3.51 30.33 -16.02
C SER A 18 -4.69 29.44 -15.60
N PRO A 19 -5.56 29.86 -14.67
CA PRO A 19 -6.72 29.07 -14.26
C PRO A 19 -7.79 29.06 -15.36
N PHE A 20 -8.16 27.88 -15.86
CA PHE A 20 -9.27 27.69 -16.79
C PHE A 20 -10.54 27.23 -16.07
N HIS A 21 -11.66 27.85 -16.44
CA HIS A 21 -13.01 27.59 -15.96
C HIS A 21 -13.49 26.15 -16.27
N PRO A 22 -14.36 25.55 -15.43
CA PRO A 22 -14.96 24.24 -15.71
C PRO A 22 -16.06 24.36 -16.79
N PRO A 23 -16.23 23.35 -17.66
CA PRO A 23 -17.32 23.31 -18.63
C PRO A 23 -18.66 22.96 -17.98
N LEU A 24 -19.71 23.64 -18.44
CA LEU A 24 -21.11 23.46 -18.04
C LEU A 24 -21.60 22.02 -18.32
N LEU A 25 -21.98 21.29 -17.27
CA LEU A 25 -22.71 20.02 -17.39
C LEU A 25 -24.19 20.29 -17.69
N SER A 26 -24.65 19.72 -18.81
CA SER A 26 -26.05 19.63 -19.21
C SER A 26 -26.85 18.71 -18.29
N THR A 27 -28.05 19.17 -17.92
CA THR A 27 -29.09 18.53 -17.10
C THR A 27 -29.41 17.06 -17.44
N PRO A 28 -29.75 16.19 -16.46
CA PRO A 28 -30.26 14.85 -16.73
C PRO A 28 -31.77 14.86 -17.04
N ARG A 29 -32.16 14.13 -18.10
CA ARG A 29 -33.56 13.84 -18.46
C ARG A 29 -34.21 12.90 -17.44
N LYS A 30 -35.40 13.27 -16.99
CA LYS A 30 -36.34 12.44 -16.22
C LYS A 30 -36.83 11.25 -17.08
N LEU A 31 -36.86 10.05 -16.48
CA LEU A 31 -37.64 8.90 -16.95
C LEU A 31 -38.81 8.66 -15.97
N PRO A 32 -40.01 8.26 -16.45
CA PRO A 32 -41.23 8.31 -15.66
C PRO A 32 -41.49 7.04 -14.82
N LEU A 33 -42.16 7.27 -13.69
CA LEU A 33 -42.78 6.31 -12.79
C LEU A 33 -43.93 5.56 -13.48
N PHE A 34 -43.98 4.23 -13.30
CA PHE A 34 -45.18 3.43 -13.55
C PHE A 34 -45.87 3.08 -12.22
N HIS A 35 -47.17 3.32 -12.18
CA HIS A 35 -48.08 3.06 -11.09
C HIS A 35 -48.71 1.65 -11.18
N SER A 36 -48.73 0.98 -10.02
CA SER A 36 -49.81 0.20 -9.38
C SER A 36 -50.60 -0.88 -10.16
N THR A 37 -50.74 -2.05 -9.51
CA THR A 37 -52.02 -2.79 -9.30
C THR A 37 -51.84 -3.78 -8.13
N THR A 38 -52.43 -3.51 -6.96
CA THR A 38 -53.64 -4.13 -6.35
C THR A 38 -53.51 -5.56 -5.83
N CYS A 39 -53.62 -5.74 -4.50
CA CYS A 39 -54.55 -6.70 -3.87
C CYS A 39 -54.69 -6.41 -2.36
N SER A 40 -55.92 -6.52 -1.86
CA SER A 40 -56.38 -6.19 -0.48
C SER A 40 -56.65 -7.48 0.34
N PRO A 41 -57.31 -7.44 1.51
CA PRO A 41 -56.69 -7.43 2.83
C PRO A 41 -57.08 -8.64 3.71
N LEU A 42 -56.37 -8.87 4.82
CA LEU A 42 -56.87 -9.68 5.94
C LEU A 42 -56.55 -8.99 7.27
N GLN A 43 -57.64 -8.72 8.01
CA GLN A 43 -57.66 -8.15 9.35
C GLN A 43 -57.31 -9.20 10.42
N SER A 44 -56.59 -8.80 11.46
CA SER A 44 -57.01 -9.12 12.84
C SER A 44 -56.40 -8.13 13.82
N SER A 45 -57.25 -7.77 14.78
CA SER A 45 -57.19 -6.71 15.78
C SER A 45 -56.31 -7.04 17.00
N SER A 46 -55.72 -6.00 17.63
CA SER A 46 -56.13 -5.54 18.98
C SER A 46 -55.16 -4.51 19.57
N ASN A 47 -55.71 -3.33 19.93
CA ASN A 47 -55.53 -2.51 21.15
C ASN A 47 -54.10 -2.35 21.74
N SER A 48 -53.58 -1.20 22.15
CA SER A 48 -54.19 0.08 22.56
C SER A 48 -53.07 1.05 22.98
N ARG A 49 -53.31 2.36 22.79
CA ARG A 49 -53.07 3.49 23.71
C ARG A 49 -52.57 4.74 22.99
N ILE A 50 -53.57 5.58 22.75
CA ILE A 50 -53.51 7.01 22.51
C ILE A 50 -52.99 7.71 23.77
N THR A 51 -52.12 8.71 23.61
CA THR A 51 -52.25 9.99 24.33
C THR A 51 -51.59 11.10 23.51
N ASN A 52 -52.39 12.12 23.24
CA ASN A 52 -52.14 13.32 22.45
C ASN A 52 -51.17 14.28 23.14
N LEU A 53 -50.46 15.10 22.35
CA LEU A 53 -50.41 16.56 22.59
C LEU A 53 -49.96 17.33 21.34
N GLN A 54 -50.99 17.85 20.66
CA GLN A 54 -51.16 19.17 20.05
C GLN A 54 -50.11 19.74 19.07
N ALA A 55 -50.62 19.93 17.86
CA ALA A 55 -50.11 20.78 16.80
C ALA A 55 -50.14 22.27 17.19
N VAL A 56 -49.09 22.99 16.77
CA VAL A 56 -49.15 24.41 16.44
C VAL A 56 -48.60 24.57 15.03
N THR A 57 -49.49 24.81 14.08
CA THR A 57 -49.18 25.39 12.78
C THR A 57 -49.00 26.89 12.96
N ASN A 58 -47.89 27.46 12.49
CA ASN A 58 -47.96 28.58 11.56
C ASN A 58 -46.60 29.06 11.03
N THR A 59 -46.66 29.39 9.74
CA THR A 59 -45.91 30.42 9.00
C THR A 59 -44.43 30.16 8.69
N CYS A 60 -44.22 29.63 7.48
CA CYS A 60 -43.11 30.01 6.61
C CYS A 60 -43.01 31.54 6.53
N SER A 61 -41.85 32.07 6.87
CA SER A 61 -41.36 33.33 6.32
C SER A 61 -40.01 33.03 5.68
N GLU A 62 -40.02 32.98 4.36
CA GLU A 62 -38.85 32.96 3.51
C GLU A 62 -38.04 34.25 3.76
N THR A 63 -36.84 34.09 4.30
CA THR A 63 -35.78 35.08 4.13
C THR A 63 -34.60 34.34 3.52
N GLU A 64 -34.52 34.43 2.20
CA GLU A 64 -33.36 34.05 1.41
C GLU A 64 -32.17 34.93 1.83
N SER A 65 -31.32 34.41 2.72
CA SER A 65 -29.95 34.89 2.86
C SER A 65 -29.05 34.02 1.98
N ASN A 66 -29.02 34.33 0.68
CA ASN A 66 -28.01 33.82 -0.25
C ASN A 66 -26.65 34.46 0.08
N ALA A 67 -25.97 33.92 1.09
CA ALA A 67 -24.52 34.03 1.20
C ALA A 67 -23.92 32.80 0.51
N PRO A 68 -23.01 32.96 -0.46
CA PRO A 68 -22.28 31.83 -1.00
C PRO A 68 -21.33 31.36 0.10
N THR A 69 -21.69 30.27 0.78
CA THR A 69 -20.75 29.55 1.63
C THR A 69 -19.69 28.97 0.69
N GLU A 70 -18.59 29.69 0.50
CA GLU A 70 -17.36 29.12 -0.04
C GLU A 70 -16.94 28.01 0.93
N THR A 71 -17.35 26.78 0.64
CA THR A 71 -16.86 25.59 1.33
C THR A 71 -15.38 25.45 0.97
N THR A 72 -14.52 26.17 1.69
CA THR A 72 -13.07 26.06 1.57
C THR A 72 -12.73 24.60 1.83
N ALA A 73 -12.25 23.90 0.80
CA ALA A 73 -11.95 22.48 0.89
C ALA A 73 -10.95 22.25 2.03
N LEU A 74 -11.34 21.43 3.02
CA LEU A 74 -10.51 21.09 4.17
C LEU A 74 -9.17 20.52 3.70
N THR A 75 -8.09 21.26 3.96
CA THR A 75 -6.73 20.86 3.59
C THR A 75 -6.17 19.86 4.60
N LEU A 76 -5.13 19.12 4.21
CA LEU A 76 -4.45 18.20 5.11
C LEU A 76 -3.79 18.97 6.27
N ARG A 77 -3.32 20.21 6.02
CA ARG A 77 -2.84 21.13 7.06
C ARG A 77 -3.93 21.39 8.11
N ASN A 78 -5.17 21.68 7.71
CA ASN A 78 -6.23 21.96 8.67
C ASN A 78 -6.51 20.77 9.61
N ILE A 79 -6.42 19.54 9.10
CA ILE A 79 -6.62 18.33 9.90
C ILE A 79 -5.47 18.11 10.89
N CYS A 80 -4.23 18.40 10.48
CA CYS A 80 -3.03 18.17 11.27
C CYS A 80 -2.67 19.34 12.21
N GLN A 81 -3.31 20.50 12.04
CA GLN A 81 -3.03 21.72 12.80
C GLN A 81 -3.24 21.48 14.30
N GLY A 82 -2.28 21.92 15.11
CA GLY A 82 -2.29 21.72 16.57
C GLY A 82 -1.76 20.35 17.03
N PHE A 83 -1.58 19.39 16.13
CA PHE A 83 -1.02 18.07 16.45
C PHE A 83 0.38 17.89 15.86
N VAL A 84 0.57 18.26 14.59
CA VAL A 84 1.83 18.09 13.88
C VAL A 84 2.64 19.39 13.95
N PRO A 85 3.97 19.34 14.22
CA PRO A 85 4.81 20.53 14.26
C PRO A 85 4.79 21.35 12.96
N GLU A 86 4.84 22.67 13.09
CA GLU A 86 4.69 23.61 11.95
C GLU A 86 5.69 23.36 10.81
N HIS A 87 6.95 23.07 11.14
CA HIS A 87 7.98 22.76 10.15
C HIS A 87 7.67 21.50 9.32
N ILE A 88 6.98 20.51 9.91
CA ILE A 88 6.54 19.31 9.19
C ILE A 88 5.34 19.64 8.29
N LEU A 89 4.42 20.50 8.75
CA LEU A 89 3.27 20.95 7.95
C LEU A 89 3.73 21.72 6.71
N HIS A 90 4.67 22.66 6.88
CA HIS A 90 5.28 23.38 5.75
C HIS A 90 5.97 22.41 4.78
N ARG A 91 6.76 21.47 5.30
CA ARG A 91 7.46 20.49 4.48
C ARG A 91 6.51 19.57 3.70
N MET A 92 5.41 19.18 4.34
CA MET A 92 4.36 18.38 3.71
C MET A 92 3.75 19.10 2.49
N GLU A 93 3.50 20.41 2.62
CA GLU A 93 2.99 21.24 1.51
C GLU A 93 4.02 21.43 0.40
N GLU A 94 5.30 21.68 0.74
CA GLU A 94 6.39 21.76 -0.25
C GLU A 94 6.54 20.49 -1.08
N ILE A 95 6.33 19.32 -0.47
CA ILE A 95 6.37 18.03 -1.17
C ILE A 95 5.14 17.85 -2.08
N GLY A 96 4.06 18.61 -1.84
CA GLY A 96 2.81 18.57 -2.61
C GLY A 96 1.66 17.83 -1.92
N PHE A 97 1.77 17.49 -0.64
CA PHE A 97 0.70 16.85 0.13
C PHE A 97 -0.28 17.88 0.70
N VAL A 98 -1.09 18.48 -0.19
CA VAL A 98 -2.00 19.59 0.17
C VAL A 98 -3.39 19.10 0.57
N PHE A 99 -3.99 18.22 -0.25
CA PHE A 99 -5.35 17.73 -0.05
C PHE A 99 -5.35 16.34 0.59
N PRO A 100 -6.19 16.10 1.62
CA PRO A 100 -6.25 14.82 2.29
C PRO A 100 -6.97 13.80 1.43
N THR A 101 -6.43 12.58 1.39
CA THR A 101 -7.18 11.41 0.88
C THR A 101 -8.27 11.01 1.87
N ASP A 102 -9.22 10.17 1.44
CA ASP A 102 -10.34 9.75 2.29
C ASP A 102 -9.88 9.04 3.56
N ILE A 103 -8.89 8.14 3.45
CA ILE A 103 -8.28 7.48 4.61
C ILE A 103 -7.56 8.47 5.53
N GLN A 104 -6.96 9.53 5.00
CA GLN A 104 -6.33 10.58 5.84
C GLN A 104 -7.40 11.39 6.59
N ARG A 105 -8.49 11.74 5.91
CA ARG A 105 -9.61 12.52 6.47
C ARG A 105 -10.30 11.78 7.62
N GLU A 106 -10.53 10.48 7.45
CA GLU A 106 -11.20 9.67 8.47
C GLU A 106 -10.26 9.24 9.61
N ALA A 107 -9.01 8.91 9.29
CA ALA A 107 -8.11 8.30 10.26
C ALA A 107 -7.38 9.29 11.17
N LEU A 108 -6.89 10.41 10.62
CA LEU A 108 -6.02 11.33 11.37
C LEU A 108 -6.67 11.87 12.66
N PRO A 109 -7.93 12.34 12.65
CA PRO A 109 -8.59 12.80 13.88
C PRO A 109 -8.63 11.73 14.96
N THR A 110 -8.93 10.48 14.57
CA THR A 110 -8.96 9.34 15.51
C THR A 110 -7.56 8.98 16.01
N LEU A 111 -6.57 8.95 15.12
CA LEU A 111 -5.18 8.64 15.49
C LEU A 111 -4.64 9.65 16.51
N PHE A 112 -4.92 10.95 16.34
CA PHE A 112 -4.45 11.99 17.26
C PHE A 112 -5.10 11.92 18.66
N THR A 113 -6.20 11.19 18.83
CA THR A 113 -6.76 10.90 20.17
C THR A 113 -5.96 9.85 20.96
N GLY A 114 -4.94 9.23 20.36
CA GLY A 114 -4.12 8.20 20.98
C GLY A 114 -4.72 6.79 20.95
N ARG A 115 -5.82 6.60 20.21
CA ARG A 115 -6.48 5.30 20.02
C ARG A 115 -5.71 4.41 19.05
N ASP A 116 -5.68 3.12 19.34
CA ASP A 116 -5.16 2.12 18.40
C ASP A 116 -6.08 2.05 17.18
N CYS A 117 -5.51 1.83 16.00
CA CYS A 117 -6.27 1.89 14.75
C CYS A 117 -5.89 0.76 13.79
N ILE A 118 -6.89 0.26 13.06
CA ILE A 118 -6.70 -0.56 11.87
C ILE A 118 -7.10 0.29 10.66
N LEU A 119 -6.12 0.67 9.86
CA LEU A 119 -6.26 1.42 8.61
C LEU A 119 -6.45 0.44 7.46
N HIS A 120 -7.69 0.27 7.03
CA HIS A 120 -8.05 -0.62 5.93
C HIS A 120 -8.52 0.21 4.73
N ALA A 121 -7.66 0.31 3.73
CA ALA A 121 -7.92 1.07 2.49
C ALA A 121 -6.98 0.60 1.39
N GLN A 122 -7.37 0.71 0.12
CA GLN A 122 -6.60 0.22 -1.03
C GLN A 122 -5.15 0.75 -1.09
N THR A 123 -4.28 0.07 -1.85
CA THR A 123 -2.93 0.56 -2.13
C THR A 123 -2.98 1.92 -2.83
N GLY A 124 -2.05 2.82 -2.50
CA GLY A 124 -2.06 4.20 -3.03
C GLY A 124 -3.04 5.15 -2.33
N SER A 125 -3.88 4.70 -1.41
CA SER A 125 -4.81 5.56 -0.64
C SER A 125 -4.13 6.54 0.31
N GLY A 126 -2.81 6.44 0.53
CA GLY A 126 -2.07 7.37 1.40
C GLY A 126 -1.91 6.92 2.86
N LYS A 127 -2.16 5.64 3.19
CA LYS A 127 -1.95 5.04 4.53
C LYS A 127 -0.58 5.36 5.13
N THR A 128 0.47 5.31 4.32
CA THR A 128 1.85 5.61 4.74
C THR A 128 1.99 7.02 5.30
N LEU A 129 1.46 8.02 4.58
CA LEU A 129 1.49 9.40 5.07
C LEU A 129 0.66 9.54 6.35
N THR A 130 -0.50 8.89 6.42
CA THR A 130 -1.38 8.90 7.60
C THR A 130 -0.65 8.49 8.89
N TYR A 131 0.00 7.32 8.91
CA TYR A 131 0.68 6.88 10.12
C TYR A 131 2.00 7.63 10.38
N LEU A 132 2.67 8.14 9.34
CA LEU A 132 3.88 8.96 9.50
C LEU A 132 3.56 10.31 10.14
N LEU A 133 2.43 10.94 9.79
CA LEU A 133 1.97 12.18 10.42
C LEU A 133 1.63 11.96 11.90
N LEU A 134 0.99 10.84 12.24
CA LEU A 134 0.83 10.44 13.65
C LEU A 134 2.20 10.32 14.35
N ILE A 135 3.14 9.59 13.77
CA ILE A 135 4.46 9.40 14.36
C ILE A 135 5.16 10.75 14.60
N LEU A 136 5.16 11.63 13.60
CA LEU A 136 5.82 12.94 13.67
C LEU A 136 5.13 13.90 14.65
N SER A 137 3.84 13.72 14.94
CA SER A 137 3.14 14.48 16.00
C SER A 137 3.61 14.13 17.42
N LEU A 138 4.19 12.94 17.63
CA LEU A 138 4.52 12.42 18.97
C LEU A 138 6.02 12.38 19.28
N ILE A 139 6.88 12.53 18.27
CA ILE A 139 8.33 12.44 18.42
C ILE A 139 8.89 13.71 19.09
N ASN A 140 9.74 13.49 20.10
CA ASN A 140 10.61 14.52 20.62
C ASN A 140 12.02 14.36 20.04
N PRO A 141 12.49 15.23 19.12
CA PRO A 141 13.80 15.10 18.48
C PRO A 141 14.99 15.34 19.43
N GLN A 142 14.75 15.93 20.61
CA GLN A 142 15.80 16.16 21.61
C GLN A 142 16.15 14.89 22.41
N ARG A 143 15.30 13.87 22.36
CA ARG A 143 15.51 12.61 23.08
C ARG A 143 16.15 11.57 22.17
N SER A 144 17.38 11.19 22.50
CA SER A 144 18.12 10.11 21.83
C SER A 144 17.59 8.74 22.23
N SER A 145 16.43 8.36 21.70
CA SER A 145 15.80 7.04 21.92
C SER A 145 14.89 6.68 20.76
N VAL A 146 14.73 5.38 20.48
CA VAL A 146 13.71 4.89 19.54
C VAL A 146 12.32 5.16 20.10
N GLN A 147 11.56 6.04 19.42
CA GLN A 147 10.23 6.50 19.83
C GLN A 147 9.12 5.96 18.93
N ALA A 148 9.45 5.57 17.69
CA ALA A 148 8.51 4.94 16.79
C ALA A 148 9.17 3.80 16.00
N VAL A 149 8.41 2.74 15.76
CA VAL A 149 8.82 1.61 14.93
C VAL A 149 7.76 1.34 13.87
N VAL A 150 8.19 1.26 12.61
CA VAL A 150 7.36 0.83 11.48
C VAL A 150 7.86 -0.52 11.00
N VAL A 151 7.00 -1.52 11.09
CA VAL A 151 7.27 -2.89 10.67
C VAL A 151 6.71 -3.09 9.28
N VAL A 152 7.55 -3.57 8.37
CA VAL A 152 7.19 -3.84 6.98
C VAL A 152 7.51 -5.28 6.57
N PRO A 153 6.78 -5.85 5.60
CA PRO A 153 7.03 -7.20 5.07
C PRO A 153 8.31 -7.36 4.25
N THR A 154 8.65 -6.35 3.44
CA THR A 154 9.70 -6.43 2.43
C THR A 154 10.70 -5.29 2.59
N ARG A 155 11.93 -5.50 2.10
CA ARG A 155 12.96 -4.48 2.14
C ARG A 155 12.56 -3.28 1.28
N GLU A 156 11.93 -3.52 0.14
CA GLU A 156 11.59 -2.50 -0.85
C GLU A 156 10.53 -1.56 -0.30
N LEU A 157 9.50 -2.11 0.35
CA LEU A 157 8.52 -1.29 1.05
C LEU A 157 9.20 -0.51 2.19
N GLY A 158 10.10 -1.15 2.93
CA GLY A 158 10.88 -0.47 3.97
C GLY A 158 11.70 0.71 3.45
N MET A 159 12.32 0.56 2.28
CA MET A 159 13.06 1.65 1.62
C MET A 159 12.11 2.78 1.21
N GLN A 160 10.94 2.47 0.68
CA GLN A 160 9.92 3.47 0.29
C GLN A 160 9.42 4.25 1.50
N VAL A 161 8.99 3.54 2.55
CA VAL A 161 8.52 4.16 3.80
C VAL A 161 9.63 5.01 4.42
N THR A 162 10.87 4.50 4.44
CA THR A 162 12.04 5.27 4.93
C THR A 162 12.26 6.54 4.12
N LYS A 163 12.14 6.48 2.79
CA LYS A 163 12.29 7.65 1.91
C LYS A 163 11.27 8.72 2.27
N VAL A 164 10.00 8.36 2.39
CA VAL A 164 8.93 9.30 2.76
C VAL A 164 9.17 9.86 4.17
N ALA A 165 9.47 9.01 5.14
CA ALA A 165 9.76 9.42 6.52
C ALA A 165 10.92 10.42 6.60
N ARG A 166 12.02 10.17 5.87
CA ARG A 166 13.17 11.10 5.79
C ARG A 166 12.83 12.40 5.07
N MET A 167 11.99 12.35 4.05
CA MET A 167 11.59 13.53 3.28
C MET A 167 10.76 14.50 4.14
N LEU A 168 9.87 13.96 4.97
CA LEU A 168 9.08 14.70 5.95
C LEU A 168 9.93 15.18 7.13
N ALA A 169 10.83 14.34 7.64
CA ALA A 169 11.69 14.64 8.79
C ALA A 169 12.91 15.53 8.45
N ALA A 170 13.09 15.91 7.18
CA ALA A 170 14.20 16.73 6.73
C ALA A 170 14.16 18.10 7.43
N LYS A 171 15.33 18.63 7.81
CA LYS A 171 15.41 19.97 8.40
C LYS A 171 14.98 21.01 7.37
N SER A 172 14.11 21.92 7.76
CA SER A 172 13.89 23.18 7.06
C SER A 172 15.16 24.03 7.19
N THR A 173 15.57 24.68 6.10
CA THR A 173 16.75 25.56 6.05
C THR A 173 16.67 26.73 7.04
N ASP A 174 15.48 27.08 7.50
CA ASP A 174 15.21 28.31 8.27
C ASP A 174 15.08 28.10 9.78
N VAL A 175 15.23 26.87 10.30
CA VAL A 175 15.00 26.58 11.72
C VAL A 175 16.13 25.74 12.34
N GLU A 176 16.75 26.23 13.43
CA GLU A 176 17.76 25.54 14.25
C GLU A 176 17.19 24.35 15.06
N VAL A 177 16.17 23.65 14.56
CA VAL A 177 15.61 22.47 15.23
C VAL A 177 16.45 21.23 14.89
N LYS A 178 16.80 20.44 15.92
CA LYS A 178 17.43 19.12 15.73
C LYS A 178 16.47 18.25 14.90
N GLY A 179 16.93 17.75 13.77
CA GLY A 179 16.08 17.00 12.83
C GLY A 179 15.71 15.64 13.39
N CYS A 180 14.55 15.12 12.99
CA CYS A 180 14.12 13.77 13.37
C CYS A 180 14.93 12.72 12.60
N THR A 181 15.62 11.83 13.31
CA THR A 181 16.48 10.82 12.70
C THR A 181 15.71 9.54 12.38
N VAL A 182 15.92 9.01 11.15
CA VAL A 182 15.24 7.81 10.64
C VAL A 182 16.25 6.77 10.20
N MET A 183 16.20 5.59 10.81
CA MET A 183 17.02 4.43 10.45
C MET A 183 16.17 3.36 9.75
N ALA A 184 16.73 2.78 8.69
CA ALA A 184 16.20 1.59 8.04
C ALA A 184 16.97 0.35 8.51
N LEU A 185 16.27 -0.65 9.05
CA LEU A 185 16.79 -1.95 9.47
C LEU A 185 16.19 -3.05 8.60
N LEU A 186 16.70 -3.19 7.38
CA LEU A 186 16.11 -4.05 6.35
C LEU A 186 16.92 -5.35 6.11
N ASP A 187 18.17 -5.38 6.56
CA ASP A 187 19.18 -6.37 6.13
C ASP A 187 19.55 -7.38 7.23
N GLY A 188 18.56 -7.84 8.01
CA GLY A 188 18.76 -8.76 9.13
C GLY A 188 19.48 -8.13 10.34
N GLY A 189 19.70 -6.81 10.32
CA GLY A 189 20.38 -6.09 11.40
C GLY A 189 21.85 -6.52 11.64
N MET A 190 22.48 -7.18 10.67
CA MET A 190 23.83 -7.72 10.83
C MET A 190 24.93 -6.66 10.69
N LEU A 191 24.61 -5.51 10.10
CA LEU A 191 25.58 -4.45 9.84
C LEU A 191 26.11 -3.84 11.14
N ARG A 192 27.44 -3.93 11.34
CA ARG A 192 28.17 -3.32 12.47
C ARG A 192 27.82 -1.83 12.60
N ARG A 193 27.66 -1.13 11.47
CA ARG A 193 27.27 0.28 11.43
C ARG A 193 25.91 0.54 12.11
N HIS A 194 24.91 -0.30 11.90
CA HIS A 194 23.60 -0.14 12.54
C HIS A 194 23.70 -0.30 14.05
N LYS A 195 24.45 -1.31 14.51
CA LYS A 195 24.69 -1.55 15.94
C LYS A 195 25.46 -0.40 16.59
N SER A 196 26.47 0.13 15.91
CA SER A 196 27.25 1.26 16.39
C SER A 196 26.40 2.52 16.50
N TRP A 197 25.61 2.82 15.47
CA TRP A 197 24.73 3.98 15.46
C TRP A 197 23.65 3.88 16.56
N LEU A 198 22.97 2.73 16.70
CA LEU A 198 22.00 2.51 17.78
C LEU A 198 22.58 2.73 19.18
N LYS A 199 23.88 2.44 19.38
CA LYS A 199 24.54 2.64 20.68
C LYS A 199 25.00 4.09 20.89
N ALA A 200 25.49 4.74 19.84
CA ALA A 200 26.05 6.08 19.93
C ALA A 200 24.95 7.17 19.94
N GLU A 201 24.01 7.08 19.01
CA GLU A 201 22.91 8.04 18.86
C GLU A 201 21.66 7.31 18.32
N PRO A 202 20.83 6.72 19.22
CA PRO A 202 19.62 6.04 18.82
C PRO A 202 18.72 6.93 17.93
N PRO A 203 18.24 6.42 16.79
CA PRO A 203 17.35 7.17 15.91
C PRO A 203 15.95 7.29 16.54
N ALA A 204 15.22 8.36 16.22
CA ALA A 204 13.86 8.55 16.71
C ALA A 204 12.87 7.56 16.06
N ILE A 205 13.04 7.30 14.76
CA ILE A 205 12.20 6.37 13.97
C ILE A 205 13.07 5.22 13.46
N VAL A 206 12.55 4.00 13.62
CA VAL A 206 13.10 2.80 13.00
C VAL A 206 12.07 2.20 12.04
N VAL A 207 12.43 2.07 10.77
CA VAL A 207 11.65 1.29 9.78
C VAL A 207 12.37 -0.03 9.58
N ALA A 208 11.70 -1.16 9.80
CA ALA A 208 12.37 -2.46 9.84
C ALA A 208 11.55 -3.58 9.21
N THR A 209 12.23 -4.55 8.59
CA THR A 209 11.62 -5.85 8.32
C THR A 209 11.46 -6.62 9.63
N VAL A 210 10.42 -7.44 9.74
CA VAL A 210 10.12 -8.21 10.96
C VAL A 210 11.33 -9.00 11.43
N ALA A 211 11.97 -9.72 10.50
CA ALA A 211 13.15 -10.55 10.81
C ALA A 211 14.31 -9.71 11.39
N SER A 212 14.61 -8.56 10.79
CA SER A 212 15.68 -7.67 11.25
C SER A 212 15.39 -7.10 12.63
N LEU A 213 14.13 -6.70 12.87
CA LEU A 213 13.70 -6.14 14.14
C LEU A 213 13.78 -7.19 15.26
N CYS A 214 13.16 -8.37 15.05
CA CYS A 214 13.22 -9.48 16.01
C CYS A 214 14.66 -9.86 16.33
N HIS A 215 15.54 -9.93 15.33
CA HIS A 215 16.96 -10.23 15.56
C HIS A 215 17.65 -9.21 16.49
N MET A 216 17.37 -7.91 16.32
CA MET A 216 17.92 -6.85 17.18
C MET A 216 17.37 -6.90 18.61
N LEU A 217 16.10 -7.27 18.76
CA LEU A 217 15.42 -7.39 20.05
C LEU A 217 15.91 -8.63 20.82
N GLU A 218 16.02 -9.77 20.17
CA GLU A 218 16.50 -11.03 20.75
C GLU A 218 17.95 -10.93 21.22
N LYS A 219 18.78 -10.16 20.51
CA LYS A 219 20.16 -9.88 20.91
C LYS A 219 20.28 -8.73 21.92
N HIS A 220 19.18 -8.15 22.36
CA HIS A 220 19.14 -6.99 23.26
C HIS A 220 19.96 -5.78 22.76
N ILE A 221 20.12 -5.64 21.45
CA ILE A 221 20.82 -4.51 20.81
C ILE A 221 19.89 -3.31 20.72
N LEU A 222 18.59 -3.58 20.48
CA LEU A 222 17.52 -2.58 20.45
C LEU A 222 16.53 -2.90 21.57
N ARG A 223 15.99 -1.86 22.20
CA ARG A 223 14.91 -1.97 23.20
C ARG A 223 13.75 -1.07 22.78
N LEU A 224 12.53 -1.46 23.15
CA LEU A 224 11.30 -0.76 22.78
C LEU A 224 10.70 0.04 23.95
N ASP A 225 11.43 0.23 25.04
CA ASP A 225 10.89 0.83 26.28
C ASP A 225 10.41 2.28 26.11
N SER A 226 10.97 3.01 25.13
CA SER A 226 10.60 4.41 24.82
C SER A 226 9.68 4.54 23.60
N VAL A 227 9.24 3.42 23.01
CA VAL A 227 8.41 3.43 21.80
C VAL A 227 6.99 3.85 22.16
N LYS A 228 6.55 4.96 21.57
CA LYS A 228 5.20 5.50 21.69
C LYS A 228 4.27 4.98 20.60
N VAL A 229 4.79 4.69 19.41
CA VAL A 229 3.99 4.22 18.26
C VAL A 229 4.63 3.00 17.62
N LEU A 230 3.85 1.93 17.46
CA LEU A 230 4.21 0.75 16.67
C LEU A 230 3.25 0.62 15.50
N VAL A 231 3.79 0.69 14.29
CA VAL A 231 3.04 0.48 13.04
C VAL A 231 3.39 -0.89 12.48
N VAL A 232 2.39 -1.62 12.01
CA VAL A 232 2.56 -2.86 11.25
C VAL A 232 1.85 -2.68 9.91
N ASP A 233 2.64 -2.54 8.84
CA ASP A 233 2.19 -2.26 7.47
C ASP A 233 2.09 -3.55 6.65
N GLU A 234 1.16 -3.60 5.68
CA GLU A 234 0.80 -4.80 4.89
C GLU A 234 0.50 -6.03 5.77
N VAL A 235 -0.47 -5.87 6.68
CA VAL A 235 -0.92 -6.93 7.60
C VAL A 235 -1.33 -8.21 6.87
N ASP A 236 -1.98 -8.08 5.71
CA ASP A 236 -2.36 -9.21 4.85
C ASP A 236 -1.16 -10.06 4.41
N PHE A 237 0.01 -9.49 4.23
CA PHE A 237 1.21 -10.28 3.98
C PHE A 237 1.81 -10.84 5.25
N LEU A 238 1.94 -9.99 6.26
CA LEU A 238 2.67 -10.29 7.48
C LEU A 238 2.03 -11.41 8.31
N PHE A 239 0.70 -11.43 8.39
CA PHE A 239 -0.04 -12.40 9.22
C PHE A 239 -0.44 -13.68 8.49
N TYR A 240 -0.54 -13.64 7.15
CA TYR A 240 -0.92 -14.79 6.35
C TYR A 240 0.29 -15.50 5.72
N SER A 241 1.48 -14.89 5.76
CA SER A 241 2.74 -15.59 5.48
C SER A 241 3.14 -16.50 6.66
N SER A 242 3.32 -17.79 6.38
CA SER A 242 3.74 -18.79 7.38
C SER A 242 5.07 -18.46 8.05
N LYS A 243 6.00 -17.80 7.34
CA LYS A 243 7.32 -17.42 7.85
C LYS A 243 7.28 -16.19 8.76
N GLN A 244 6.39 -15.24 8.48
CA GLN A 244 6.39 -13.93 9.15
C GLN A 244 5.39 -13.81 10.31
N ALA A 245 4.29 -14.58 10.29
CA ALA A 245 3.21 -14.45 11.27
C ALA A 245 3.67 -14.70 12.72
N GLY A 246 4.48 -15.74 12.95
CA GLY A 246 5.01 -16.07 14.27
C GLY A 246 5.88 -14.93 14.86
N PRO A 247 6.91 -14.46 14.13
CA PRO A 247 7.72 -13.32 14.53
C PRO A 247 6.91 -12.03 14.81
N VAL A 248 5.91 -11.70 13.99
CA VAL A 248 5.05 -10.53 14.22
C VAL A 248 4.24 -10.68 15.51
N ARG A 249 3.62 -11.84 15.74
CA ARG A 249 2.88 -12.11 16.99
C ARG A 249 3.78 -12.03 18.21
N LYS A 250 5.03 -12.53 18.11
CA LYS A 250 6.05 -12.41 19.17
C LYS A 250 6.41 -10.94 19.44
N LEU A 251 6.55 -10.11 18.41
CA LEU A 251 6.78 -8.67 18.54
C LEU A 251 5.67 -7.95 19.29
N LEU A 252 4.42 -8.26 18.94
CA LEU A 252 3.24 -7.61 19.50
C LEU A 252 2.93 -8.03 20.94
N THR A 253 3.46 -9.16 21.41
CA THR A 253 3.13 -9.73 22.72
C THR A 253 4.33 -9.78 23.68
N SER A 254 5.49 -10.23 23.21
CA SER A 254 6.66 -10.52 24.05
C SER A 254 7.62 -9.34 24.13
N PHE A 255 7.79 -8.59 23.04
CA PHE A 255 8.75 -7.49 22.97
C PHE A 255 8.15 -6.12 23.26
N SER A 256 6.83 -5.96 23.17
CA SER A 256 6.14 -4.71 23.46
C SER A 256 4.76 -4.97 24.06
N SER A 257 4.40 -4.21 25.09
CA SER A 257 3.04 -4.22 25.64
C SER A 257 2.20 -3.12 25.00
N CYS A 258 0.95 -3.42 24.66
CA CYS A 258 -0.04 -2.47 24.13
C CYS A 258 -0.39 -1.34 25.10
N ASP A 259 -0.17 -1.49 26.40
CA ASP A 259 -0.51 -0.44 27.37
C ASP A 259 0.48 0.74 27.32
N LYS A 260 1.66 0.53 26.73
CA LYS A 260 2.76 1.52 26.70
C LYS A 260 2.88 2.28 25.38
N ARG A 261 2.12 1.88 24.36
CA ARG A 261 2.22 2.40 23.00
C ARG A 261 0.84 2.55 22.37
N GLN A 262 0.79 3.32 21.29
CA GLN A 262 -0.28 3.28 20.31
C GLN A 262 0.09 2.32 19.19
N THR A 263 -0.84 1.48 18.77
CA THR A 263 -0.64 0.52 17.68
C THR A 263 -1.51 0.85 16.48
N VAL A 264 -0.87 0.86 15.33
CA VAL A 264 -1.52 1.10 14.04
C VAL A 264 -1.23 -0.09 13.12
N PHE A 265 -2.29 -0.76 12.70
CA PHE A 265 -2.25 -1.74 11.63
C PHE A 265 -2.63 -1.07 10.32
N ALA A 266 -1.88 -1.28 9.25
CA ALA A 266 -2.21 -0.77 7.92
C ALA A 266 -2.24 -1.92 6.91
N SER A 267 -3.30 -1.99 6.10
CA SER A 267 -3.43 -3.04 5.09
C SER A 267 -4.31 -2.60 3.91
N ALA A 268 -4.00 -3.12 2.72
CA ALA A 268 -4.85 -2.95 1.55
C ALA A 268 -6.08 -3.86 1.61
N SER A 269 -5.89 -5.08 2.07
CA SER A 269 -6.93 -6.09 2.25
C SER A 269 -6.81 -6.69 3.66
N ILE A 270 -7.94 -7.07 4.27
CA ILE A 270 -7.95 -7.88 5.50
C ILE A 270 -9.10 -8.89 5.37
N PRO A 271 -8.81 -10.13 4.91
CA PRO A 271 -9.81 -11.18 4.90
C PRO A 271 -10.41 -11.37 6.29
N GLN A 272 -11.74 -11.41 6.38
CA GLN A 272 -12.45 -11.50 7.66
C GLN A 272 -12.05 -10.39 8.65
N HIS A 273 -11.98 -9.12 8.21
CA HIS A 273 -11.53 -7.98 9.02
C HIS A 273 -12.15 -7.91 10.43
N LYS A 274 -13.42 -8.32 10.61
CA LYS A 274 -14.07 -8.39 11.93
C LYS A 274 -13.39 -9.38 12.88
N HIS A 275 -13.00 -10.54 12.35
CA HIS A 275 -12.24 -11.54 13.11
C HIS A 275 -10.84 -11.02 13.43
N PHE A 276 -10.18 -10.35 12.49
CA PHE A 276 -8.88 -9.72 12.73
C PHE A 276 -8.94 -8.65 13.85
N VAL A 277 -9.99 -7.81 13.87
CA VAL A 277 -10.23 -6.84 14.95
C VAL A 277 -10.38 -7.55 16.30
N HIS A 278 -11.15 -8.64 16.34
CA HIS A 278 -11.32 -9.44 17.54
C HIS A 278 -9.98 -10.05 18.02
N ASP A 279 -9.18 -10.58 17.11
CA ASP A 279 -7.87 -11.14 17.42
C ASP A 279 -6.92 -10.08 17.98
N CYS A 280 -6.93 -8.86 17.42
CA CYS A 280 -6.14 -7.74 17.93
C CYS A 280 -6.40 -7.48 19.42
N MET A 281 -7.66 -7.54 19.84
CA MET A 281 -8.08 -7.34 21.22
C MET A 281 -7.77 -8.57 22.10
N GLN A 282 -8.17 -9.77 21.67
CA GLN A 282 -8.02 -11.00 22.47
C GLN A 282 -6.55 -11.35 22.71
N GLN A 283 -5.72 -11.19 21.69
CA GLN A 283 -4.29 -11.48 21.76
C GLN A 283 -3.47 -10.32 22.33
N LYS A 284 -4.13 -9.24 22.78
CA LYS A 284 -3.50 -8.04 23.36
C LYS A 284 -2.48 -7.39 22.43
N TRP A 285 -2.72 -7.41 21.12
CA TRP A 285 -1.91 -6.66 20.15
C TRP A 285 -2.22 -5.16 20.24
N THR A 286 -3.50 -4.85 20.49
CA THR A 286 -4.02 -3.50 20.71
C THR A 286 -4.73 -3.40 22.06
N LYS A 287 -5.05 -2.16 22.45
CA LYS A 287 -6.04 -1.85 23.49
C LYS A 287 -7.43 -2.31 23.05
N ARG A 288 -8.35 -2.37 24.03
CA ARG A 288 -9.73 -2.86 23.84
C ARG A 288 -10.61 -1.94 22.99
N ASP A 289 -10.23 -0.67 22.86
CA ASP A 289 -10.96 0.38 22.15
C ASP A 289 -10.39 0.65 20.75
N VAL A 290 -9.71 -0.33 20.14
CA VAL A 290 -9.17 -0.21 18.78
C VAL A 290 -10.26 0.14 17.77
N VAL A 291 -9.98 1.11 16.92
CA VAL A 291 -10.92 1.58 15.89
C VAL A 291 -10.54 1.00 14.54
N HIS A 292 -11.50 0.35 13.87
CA HIS A 292 -11.34 -0.09 12.49
C HIS A 292 -11.83 1.01 11.53
N ILE A 293 -10.89 1.70 10.89
CA ILE A 293 -11.19 2.70 9.87
C ILE A 293 -11.11 1.99 8.53
N HIS A 294 -12.28 1.78 7.92
CA HIS A 294 -12.40 1.04 6.67
C HIS A 294 -12.94 1.97 5.59
N VAL A 295 -12.03 2.47 4.75
CA VAL A 295 -12.39 3.26 3.59
C VAL A 295 -12.51 2.32 2.40
N SER A 296 -13.69 1.71 2.27
CA SER A 296 -14.08 0.98 1.07
C SER A 296 -14.74 1.96 0.11
N ALA A 297 -14.02 2.41 -0.89
CA ALA A 297 -14.68 2.38 -2.18
C ALA A 297 -14.69 0.90 -2.56
N ILE A 298 -15.85 0.30 -2.81
CA ILE A 298 -15.88 -0.90 -3.65
C ILE A 298 -15.48 -0.39 -5.02
N THR A 299 -14.19 -0.15 -5.22
CA THR A 299 -13.67 0.24 -6.51
C THR A 299 -13.37 -1.06 -7.22
N PRO A 300 -14.05 -1.34 -8.35
CA PRO A 300 -13.61 -2.42 -9.22
C PRO A 300 -12.12 -2.23 -9.53
N MET A 301 -11.47 -3.33 -9.90
CA MET A 301 -10.10 -3.30 -10.42
C MET A 301 -9.91 -2.09 -11.35
N PRO A 302 -8.79 -1.35 -11.27
CA PRO A 302 -8.63 -0.12 -12.04
C PRO A 302 -8.97 -0.34 -13.51
N LEU A 303 -9.87 0.49 -14.07
CA LEU A 303 -10.41 0.31 -15.43
C LEU A 303 -9.33 0.35 -16.53
N CYS A 304 -8.13 0.85 -16.21
CA CYS A 304 -6.97 0.81 -17.11
C CYS A 304 -6.34 -0.58 -17.23
N LEU A 305 -6.68 -1.53 -16.35
CA LEU A 305 -6.20 -2.90 -16.39
C LEU A 305 -7.14 -3.77 -17.24
N LEU A 306 -6.59 -4.34 -18.31
CA LEU A 306 -7.23 -5.39 -19.10
C LEU A 306 -6.78 -6.75 -18.60
N HIS A 307 -7.74 -7.58 -18.21
CA HIS A 307 -7.46 -8.90 -17.66
C HIS A 307 -7.71 -9.95 -18.72
N LYS A 308 -6.72 -10.83 -18.90
CA LYS A 308 -6.75 -11.91 -19.89
C LYS A 308 -6.34 -13.22 -19.24
N PHE A 309 -6.75 -14.33 -19.82
CA PHE A 309 -6.25 -15.64 -19.44
C PHE A 309 -6.07 -16.54 -20.65
N ILE A 310 -5.18 -17.52 -20.51
CA ILE A 310 -5.02 -18.62 -21.46
C ILE A 310 -4.98 -19.94 -20.72
N VAL A 311 -5.72 -20.91 -21.24
CA VAL A 311 -5.70 -22.29 -20.76
C VAL A 311 -4.58 -23.05 -21.47
N CYS A 312 -3.58 -23.50 -20.73
CA CYS A 312 -2.47 -24.27 -21.27
C CYS A 312 -1.99 -25.37 -20.30
N GLY A 313 -1.41 -26.43 -20.85
CA GLY A 313 -0.81 -27.49 -20.04
C GLY A 313 0.48 -27.01 -19.34
N LYS A 314 0.77 -27.52 -18.15
CA LYS A 314 1.97 -27.14 -17.36
C LYS A 314 3.28 -27.23 -18.15
N LYS A 315 3.41 -28.23 -19.03
CA LYS A 315 4.60 -28.43 -19.87
C LYS A 315 4.77 -27.34 -20.94
N ASN A 316 3.67 -26.73 -21.39
CA ASN A 316 3.65 -25.76 -22.49
C ASN A 316 3.71 -24.31 -21.99
N LYS A 317 3.62 -24.07 -20.67
CA LYS A 317 3.60 -22.70 -20.11
C LYS A 317 4.77 -21.83 -20.57
N HIS A 318 5.98 -22.40 -20.69
CA HIS A 318 7.18 -21.66 -21.13
C HIS A 318 7.03 -21.14 -22.56
N GLN A 319 6.60 -22.00 -23.48
CA GLN A 319 6.40 -21.69 -24.89
C GLN A 319 5.22 -20.72 -25.08
N VAL A 320 4.14 -20.90 -24.33
CA VAL A 320 3.00 -19.98 -24.31
C VAL A 320 3.43 -18.59 -23.81
N LEU A 321 4.22 -18.51 -22.74
CA LEU A 321 4.75 -17.24 -22.26
C LEU A 321 5.62 -16.56 -23.32
N LEU A 322 6.49 -17.31 -24.00
CA LEU A 322 7.33 -16.77 -25.06
C LEU A 322 6.48 -16.18 -26.20
N ALA A 323 5.48 -16.91 -26.69
CA ALA A 323 4.57 -16.42 -27.71
C ALA A 323 3.79 -15.18 -27.27
N LEU A 324 3.39 -15.10 -26.00
CA LEU A 324 2.75 -13.91 -25.44
C LEU A 324 3.70 -12.71 -25.37
N LEU A 325 4.96 -12.91 -24.96
CA LEU A 325 5.96 -11.84 -24.93
C LEU A 325 6.26 -11.29 -26.33
N GLU A 326 6.30 -12.16 -27.35
CA GLU A 326 6.54 -11.77 -28.74
C GLU A 326 5.33 -11.05 -29.36
N SER A 327 4.11 -11.49 -29.04
CA SER A 327 2.87 -10.92 -29.59
C SER A 327 2.44 -9.62 -28.90
N ASP A 328 2.49 -9.57 -27.56
CA ASP A 328 2.13 -8.37 -26.79
C ASP A 328 3.22 -7.29 -26.88
N ALA A 329 4.48 -7.68 -27.14
CA ALA A 329 5.66 -6.81 -27.26
C ALA A 329 5.74 -5.73 -26.14
N PRO A 330 5.84 -6.14 -24.86
CA PRO A 330 5.75 -5.21 -23.74
C PRO A 330 6.91 -4.21 -23.69
N GLU A 331 6.64 -2.95 -23.29
CA GLU A 331 7.71 -1.99 -22.98
C GLU A 331 8.43 -2.33 -21.67
N SER A 332 7.67 -2.86 -20.70
CA SER A 332 8.16 -3.32 -19.41
C SER A 332 7.15 -4.25 -18.76
N ALA A 333 7.62 -5.39 -18.25
CA ALA A 333 6.75 -6.43 -17.73
C ALA A 333 7.28 -7.08 -16.44
N ILE A 334 6.35 -7.58 -15.62
CA ILE A 334 6.65 -8.44 -14.47
C ILE A 334 6.02 -9.81 -14.72
N ILE A 335 6.83 -10.86 -14.61
CA ILE A 335 6.40 -12.26 -14.67
C ILE A 335 6.42 -12.82 -13.25
N PHE A 336 5.24 -13.14 -12.73
CA PHE A 336 5.08 -13.76 -11.42
C PHE A 336 5.09 -15.28 -11.51
N VAL A 337 6.03 -15.89 -10.81
CA VAL A 337 6.21 -17.34 -10.70
C VAL A 337 5.91 -17.77 -9.27
N GLY A 338 5.31 -18.95 -9.10
CA GLY A 338 4.98 -19.49 -7.79
C GLY A 338 6.23 -19.75 -6.95
N GLU A 339 6.10 -19.62 -5.63
CA GLU A 339 7.19 -19.97 -4.73
C GLU A 339 7.53 -21.46 -4.81
N GLN A 340 8.83 -21.76 -4.75
CA GLN A 340 9.30 -23.14 -4.69
C GLN A 340 8.87 -23.78 -3.37
N SER A 341 8.29 -24.98 -3.44
CA SER A 341 7.89 -25.72 -2.24
C SER A 341 9.09 -26.08 -1.36
N GLU A 342 8.90 -26.11 -0.03
CA GLU A 342 9.94 -26.53 0.92
C GLU A 342 10.46 -27.95 0.65
N LYS A 343 9.62 -28.83 0.09
CA LYS A 343 10.05 -30.18 -0.32
C LYS A 343 11.02 -30.11 -1.49
N SER A 344 10.72 -29.28 -2.50
CA SER A 344 11.57 -29.06 -3.67
C SER A 344 12.89 -28.38 -3.29
N LYS A 345 12.86 -27.42 -2.35
CA LYS A 345 14.07 -26.80 -1.77
C LYS A 345 14.99 -27.85 -1.14
N LYS A 346 14.43 -28.72 -0.29
CA LYS A 346 15.19 -29.79 0.39
C LYS A 346 15.73 -30.85 -0.55
N ALA A 347 15.04 -31.07 -1.68
CA ALA A 347 15.49 -31.99 -2.73
C ALA A 347 16.63 -31.40 -3.59
N GLY A 348 16.97 -30.12 -3.42
CA GLY A 348 18.01 -29.46 -4.22
C GLY A 348 17.58 -29.15 -5.65
N ASN A 349 16.28 -29.10 -5.94
CA ASN A 349 15.80 -28.68 -7.25
C ASN A 349 16.04 -27.19 -7.44
N ASP A 350 16.32 -26.77 -8.67
CA ASP A 350 16.43 -25.34 -8.97
C ASP A 350 15.08 -24.62 -8.79
N PRO A 351 15.07 -23.35 -8.36
CA PRO A 351 13.87 -22.53 -8.32
C PRO A 351 13.23 -22.40 -9.71
N SER A 352 11.89 -22.43 -9.77
CA SER A 352 11.14 -22.29 -11.03
C SER A 352 11.44 -20.97 -11.75
N THR A 353 11.71 -19.92 -10.99
CA THR A 353 12.19 -18.60 -11.43
C THR A 353 13.55 -18.67 -12.14
N THR A 354 14.52 -19.42 -11.60
CA THR A 354 15.83 -19.64 -12.23
C THR A 354 15.70 -20.37 -13.56
N LEU A 355 14.93 -21.46 -13.58
CA LEU A 355 14.67 -22.23 -14.81
C LEU A 355 14.00 -21.36 -15.89
N LEU A 356 13.05 -20.52 -15.48
CA LEU A 356 12.37 -19.61 -16.40
C LEU A 356 13.32 -18.55 -16.98
N ILE A 357 14.22 -17.99 -16.17
CA ILE A 357 15.22 -17.04 -16.67
C ILE A 357 16.18 -17.68 -17.65
N GLU A 358 16.67 -18.89 -17.38
CA GLU A 358 17.57 -19.60 -18.29
C GLU A 358 16.90 -19.86 -19.64
N PHE A 359 15.64 -20.31 -19.60
CA PHE A 359 14.81 -20.46 -20.79
C PHE A 359 14.66 -19.13 -21.54
N LEU A 360 14.25 -18.05 -20.87
CA LEU A 360 14.05 -16.75 -21.50
C LEU A 360 15.36 -16.19 -22.08
N LYS A 361 16.49 -16.29 -21.37
CA LYS A 361 17.80 -15.83 -21.90
C LYS A 361 18.22 -16.58 -23.16
N THR A 362 17.78 -17.82 -23.34
CA THR A 362 18.13 -18.64 -24.49
C THR A 362 17.13 -18.48 -25.65
N SER A 363 15.85 -18.26 -25.35
CA SER A 363 14.76 -18.33 -26.33
C SER A 363 14.08 -16.99 -26.62
N TYR A 364 14.21 -15.98 -25.75
CA TYR A 364 13.61 -14.68 -25.96
C TYR A 364 14.55 -13.78 -26.77
N ASN A 365 14.14 -13.42 -27.97
CA ASN A 365 14.92 -12.59 -28.89
C ASN A 365 14.62 -11.09 -28.75
N GLY A 366 13.83 -10.69 -27.75
CA GLY A 366 13.46 -9.28 -27.54
C GLY A 366 14.56 -8.44 -26.90
N SER A 367 14.37 -7.13 -26.90
CA SER A 367 15.37 -6.16 -26.40
C SER A 367 15.27 -5.86 -24.90
N LEU A 368 14.30 -6.46 -24.20
CA LEU A 368 14.13 -6.22 -22.76
C LEU A 368 15.20 -6.93 -21.94
N GLU A 369 15.73 -6.22 -20.96
CA GLU A 369 16.66 -6.79 -20.00
C GLU A 369 15.93 -7.75 -19.05
N ILE A 370 16.37 -9.02 -19.02
CA ILE A 370 15.77 -10.07 -18.17
C ILE A 370 16.42 -10.03 -16.79
N LEU A 371 15.61 -9.73 -15.78
CA LEU A 371 16.07 -9.49 -14.40
C LEU A 371 15.39 -10.45 -13.43
N LEU A 372 16.12 -10.89 -12.40
CA LEU A 372 15.62 -11.77 -11.36
C LEU A 372 15.35 -11.00 -10.08
N LEU A 373 14.23 -11.31 -9.43
CA LEU A 373 13.97 -10.84 -8.09
C LEU A 373 13.28 -11.88 -7.22
N GLU A 374 13.99 -12.44 -6.26
CA GLU A 374 13.48 -13.46 -5.33
C GLU A 374 13.68 -13.04 -3.88
N GLU A 375 12.92 -13.68 -2.98
CA GLU A 375 13.01 -13.48 -1.54
C GLU A 375 14.41 -13.87 -1.00
N ASP A 376 14.98 -14.96 -1.49
CA ASP A 376 16.23 -15.56 -0.99
C ASP A 376 17.50 -14.88 -1.57
N MET A 377 17.35 -13.88 -2.45
CA MET A 377 18.49 -13.12 -3.00
C MET A 377 19.24 -12.34 -1.91
N ASN A 378 20.57 -12.33 -2.02
CA ASN A 378 21.39 -11.50 -1.15
C ASN A 378 21.12 -9.99 -1.41
N PHE A 379 21.39 -9.17 -0.39
CA PHE A 379 21.06 -7.74 -0.41
C PHE A 379 21.69 -6.97 -1.58
N ASN A 380 22.98 -7.23 -1.85
CA ASN A 380 23.71 -6.48 -2.88
C ASN A 380 23.21 -6.82 -4.29
N SER A 381 23.02 -8.11 -4.58
CA SER A 381 22.47 -8.57 -5.87
C SER A 381 21.07 -8.02 -6.09
N ARG A 382 20.22 -8.03 -5.05
CA ARG A 382 18.87 -7.48 -5.12
C ARG A 382 18.85 -5.97 -5.39
N ALA A 383 19.75 -5.22 -4.75
CA ALA A 383 19.88 -3.78 -4.97
C ALA A 383 20.43 -3.44 -6.36
N ALA A 384 21.35 -4.25 -6.89
CA ALA A 384 21.87 -4.13 -8.25
C ALA A 384 20.74 -4.29 -9.29
N SER A 385 19.95 -5.38 -9.20
CA SER A 385 18.82 -5.61 -10.12
C SER A 385 17.80 -4.47 -10.08
N LEU A 386 17.47 -3.94 -8.89
CA LEU A 386 16.57 -2.78 -8.78
C LEU A 386 17.17 -1.48 -9.34
N THR A 387 18.49 -1.36 -9.37
CA THR A 387 19.19 -0.20 -9.94
C THR A 387 19.22 -0.30 -11.46
N GLU A 388 19.49 -1.48 -12.00
CA GLU A 388 19.42 -1.80 -13.43
C GLU A 388 18.02 -1.49 -13.99
N ILE A 389 16.96 -1.95 -13.33
CA ILE A 389 15.56 -1.64 -13.72
C ILE A 389 15.31 -0.13 -13.87
N ARG A 390 15.90 0.70 -12.99
CA ARG A 390 15.66 2.15 -12.99
C ARG A 390 16.49 2.91 -14.03
N GLN A 391 17.59 2.31 -14.49
CA GLN A 391 18.49 2.92 -15.48
C GLN A 391 18.15 2.47 -16.90
N GLY A 392 17.60 1.25 -17.06
CA GLY A 392 17.15 0.71 -18.33
C GLY A 392 15.85 1.37 -18.83
N GLY A 393 15.72 1.52 -20.15
CA GLY A 393 14.50 2.03 -20.78
C GLY A 393 13.32 1.06 -20.73
N GLY A 394 13.58 -0.25 -20.55
CA GLY A 394 12.55 -1.29 -20.41
C GLY A 394 13.12 -2.57 -19.80
N PHE A 395 12.28 -3.32 -19.07
CA PHE A 395 12.70 -4.50 -18.31
C PHE A 395 11.71 -5.67 -18.41
N LEU A 396 12.23 -6.89 -18.22
CA LEU A 396 11.44 -8.10 -18.01
C LEU A 396 11.82 -8.71 -16.65
N LEU A 397 11.02 -8.40 -15.62
CA LEU A 397 11.28 -8.81 -14.25
C LEU A 397 10.62 -10.16 -13.94
N VAL A 398 11.41 -11.20 -13.73
CA VAL A 398 10.92 -12.49 -13.21
C VAL A 398 10.99 -12.48 -11.69
N SER A 399 9.86 -12.73 -11.01
CA SER A 399 9.80 -12.64 -9.54
C SER A 399 8.75 -13.54 -8.90
N THR A 400 8.91 -13.82 -7.60
CA THR A 400 7.85 -14.36 -6.74
C THR A 400 6.95 -13.24 -6.20
N ASP A 401 6.03 -13.55 -5.29
CA ASP A 401 5.13 -12.57 -4.65
C ASP A 401 5.85 -11.48 -3.83
N ILE A 402 7.18 -11.58 -3.67
CA ILE A 402 7.97 -10.50 -3.09
C ILE A 402 7.90 -9.21 -3.93
N ALA A 403 7.82 -9.30 -5.27
CA ALA A 403 7.67 -8.13 -6.12
C ALA A 403 6.25 -7.55 -6.13
N ALA A 404 5.26 -8.34 -5.70
CA ALA A 404 3.89 -7.89 -5.58
C ALA A 404 3.73 -6.85 -4.45
N ARG A 405 4.75 -6.60 -3.62
CA ARG A 405 4.69 -5.68 -2.46
C ARG A 405 5.90 -4.77 -2.39
N GLY A 406 5.66 -3.48 -2.20
CA GLY A 406 6.73 -2.51 -1.96
C GLY A 406 7.64 -2.16 -3.15
N ILE A 407 7.45 -2.76 -4.32
CA ILE A 407 8.19 -2.36 -5.54
C ILE A 407 7.40 -1.29 -6.28
N ASP A 408 8.03 -0.15 -6.55
CA ASP A 408 7.41 0.94 -7.32
C ASP A 408 8.12 1.05 -8.67
N LEU A 409 7.44 0.51 -9.68
CA LEU A 409 7.85 0.50 -11.09
C LEU A 409 6.68 1.06 -11.91
N PRO A 410 6.53 2.40 -11.99
CA PRO A 410 5.37 3.02 -12.61
C PRO A 410 5.27 2.76 -14.12
N GLU A 411 6.38 2.38 -14.77
CA GLU A 411 6.45 2.05 -16.19
C GLU A 411 5.99 0.62 -16.52
N THR A 412 5.58 -0.19 -15.53
CA THR A 412 5.08 -1.55 -15.80
C THR A 412 3.80 -1.52 -16.62
N THR A 413 3.89 -2.06 -17.84
CA THR A 413 2.78 -2.14 -18.81
C THR A 413 2.08 -3.49 -18.78
N HIS A 414 2.81 -4.56 -18.49
CA HIS A 414 2.30 -5.93 -18.53
C HIS A 414 2.62 -6.70 -17.25
N ILE A 415 1.66 -7.50 -16.80
CA ILE A 415 1.81 -8.48 -15.74
C ILE A 415 1.48 -9.85 -16.31
N PHE A 416 2.43 -10.77 -16.24
CA PHE A 416 2.21 -12.17 -16.60
C PHE A 416 2.19 -13.01 -15.32
N ASN A 417 1.02 -13.53 -14.97
CA ASN A 417 0.92 -14.56 -13.93
C ASN A 417 1.27 -15.91 -14.57
N PHE A 418 2.56 -16.25 -14.58
CA PHE A 418 3.03 -17.55 -15.05
C PHE A 418 2.44 -18.67 -14.21
N ASP A 419 2.40 -18.46 -12.89
CA ASP A 419 1.57 -19.24 -11.97
C ASP A 419 0.49 -18.37 -11.36
N LEU A 420 -0.74 -18.89 -11.33
CA LEU A 420 -1.88 -18.18 -10.76
C LEU A 420 -1.62 -17.94 -9.25
N PRO A 421 -1.87 -16.73 -8.73
CA PRO A 421 -1.73 -16.45 -7.29
C PRO A 421 -2.69 -17.32 -6.46
N GLN A 422 -2.35 -17.56 -5.19
CA GLN A 422 -3.13 -18.42 -4.30
C GLN A 422 -4.44 -17.79 -3.84
N THR A 423 -4.50 -16.46 -3.78
CA THR A 423 -5.66 -15.71 -3.28
C THR A 423 -6.01 -14.53 -4.19
N ALA A 424 -7.26 -14.08 -4.11
CA ALA A 424 -7.72 -12.87 -4.79
C ALA A 424 -6.97 -11.62 -4.31
N THR A 425 -6.59 -11.58 -3.02
CA THR A 425 -5.77 -10.49 -2.48
C THR A 425 -4.39 -10.45 -3.13
N ASP A 426 -3.73 -11.60 -3.30
CA ASP A 426 -2.44 -11.65 -4.00
C ASP A 426 -2.58 -11.29 -5.48
N TYR A 427 -3.67 -11.70 -6.13
CA TYR A 427 -4.00 -11.25 -7.49
C TYR A 427 -4.08 -9.73 -7.59
N LEU A 428 -4.83 -9.09 -6.70
CA LEU A 428 -4.97 -7.64 -6.64
C LEU A 428 -3.62 -6.95 -6.46
N HIS A 429 -2.74 -7.49 -5.61
CA HIS A 429 -1.40 -6.94 -5.36
C HIS A 429 -0.46 -7.06 -6.58
N ARG A 430 -0.54 -8.18 -7.31
CA ARG A 430 0.20 -8.40 -8.56
C ARG A 430 -0.30 -7.48 -9.67
N ALA A 431 -1.62 -7.46 -9.90
CA ALA A 431 -2.26 -6.62 -10.91
C ALA A 431 -2.00 -5.12 -10.65
N GLY A 432 -2.06 -4.71 -9.37
CA GLY A 432 -1.76 -3.35 -8.93
C GLY A 432 -0.29 -2.94 -9.02
N ARG A 433 0.60 -3.73 -9.64
CA ARG A 433 1.94 -3.28 -10.05
C ARG A 433 1.92 -2.53 -11.38
N ALA A 434 0.92 -2.78 -12.23
CA ALA A 434 0.69 -2.01 -13.44
C ALA A 434 -0.32 -0.87 -13.20
N GLY A 435 -0.44 0.04 -14.17
CA GLY A 435 -1.44 1.12 -14.12
C GLY A 435 -1.14 2.20 -13.07
N ARG A 436 0.13 2.36 -12.67
CA ARG A 436 0.54 3.32 -11.63
C ARG A 436 0.93 4.71 -12.14
N LYS A 437 1.10 4.88 -13.45
CA LYS A 437 1.47 6.16 -14.04
C LYS A 437 0.25 7.11 -14.01
N PRO A 438 0.32 8.21 -13.25
CA PRO A 438 -0.82 9.13 -13.14
C PRO A 438 -1.10 9.78 -14.50
N PHE A 439 -2.38 10.01 -14.80
CA PHE A 439 -2.84 10.67 -16.04
C PHE A 439 -2.42 9.96 -17.34
N SER A 440 -2.12 8.66 -17.27
CA SER A 440 -1.82 7.84 -18.44
C SER A 440 -3.09 7.17 -18.96
N ASP A 441 -3.44 7.42 -20.23
CA ASP A 441 -4.52 6.72 -20.93
C ASP A 441 -4.10 5.32 -21.44
N ARG A 442 -2.84 4.93 -21.20
CA ARG A 442 -2.32 3.63 -21.61
C ARG A 442 -3.05 2.51 -20.87
N LYS A 443 -3.53 1.54 -21.63
CA LYS A 443 -4.05 0.29 -21.07
C LYS A 443 -2.87 -0.59 -20.65
N CYS A 444 -2.98 -1.18 -19.46
CA CYS A 444 -2.05 -2.19 -19.00
C CYS A 444 -2.71 -3.55 -19.04
N ILE A 445 -1.94 -4.61 -19.27
CA ILE A 445 -2.48 -5.95 -19.47
C ILE A 445 -2.02 -6.88 -18.34
N VAL A 446 -2.96 -7.65 -17.79
CA VAL A 446 -2.69 -8.72 -16.82
C VAL A 446 -3.10 -10.05 -17.45
N THR A 447 -2.13 -10.86 -17.84
CA THR A 447 -2.35 -12.14 -18.51
C THR A 447 -2.07 -13.30 -17.57
N ASN A 448 -3.03 -14.22 -17.44
CA ASN A 448 -2.93 -15.40 -16.58
C ASN A 448 -2.69 -16.67 -17.39
N LEU A 449 -1.61 -17.39 -17.09
CA LEU A 449 -1.36 -18.71 -17.65
C LEU A 449 -1.92 -19.76 -16.68
N ILE A 450 -3.11 -20.28 -17.00
CA ILE A 450 -3.82 -21.23 -16.15
C ILE A 450 -3.89 -22.61 -16.80
N THR A 451 -3.97 -23.63 -15.98
CA THR A 451 -4.44 -24.95 -16.38
C THR A 451 -5.97 -25.00 -16.39
N SER A 452 -6.56 -26.01 -17.02
CA SER A 452 -8.03 -26.19 -17.04
C SER A 452 -8.60 -26.32 -15.62
N GLU A 453 -7.84 -26.93 -14.70
CA GLU A 453 -8.22 -27.06 -13.29
C GLU A 453 -8.17 -25.72 -12.55
N GLU A 454 -7.35 -24.76 -12.96
CA GLU A 454 -7.23 -23.45 -12.29
C GLU A 454 -8.31 -22.45 -12.72
N ARG A 455 -9.13 -22.79 -13.74
CA ARG A 455 -10.19 -21.88 -14.24
C ARG A 455 -11.22 -21.51 -13.16
N PHE A 456 -11.58 -22.46 -12.29
CA PHE A 456 -12.53 -22.18 -11.20
C PHE A 456 -11.92 -21.24 -10.15
N VAL A 457 -10.61 -21.31 -9.93
CA VAL A 457 -9.89 -20.43 -9.00
C VAL A 457 -9.89 -19.00 -9.55
N LEU A 458 -9.56 -18.84 -10.84
CA LEU A 458 -9.63 -17.54 -11.50
C LEU A 458 -11.06 -16.97 -11.48
N GLN A 459 -12.08 -17.81 -11.71
CA GLN A 459 -13.49 -17.38 -11.64
C GLN A 459 -13.88 -16.85 -10.25
N ARG A 460 -13.34 -17.47 -9.20
CA ARG A 460 -13.54 -16.96 -7.84
C ARG A 460 -12.91 -15.58 -7.68
N PHE A 461 -11.72 -15.33 -8.27
CA PHE A 461 -11.10 -14.01 -8.22
C PHE A 461 -11.93 -12.97 -8.97
N GLU A 462 -12.44 -13.30 -10.16
CA GLU A 462 -13.35 -12.46 -10.96
C GLU A 462 -14.55 -11.99 -10.13
N ASN A 463 -15.18 -12.91 -9.40
CA ASN A 463 -16.32 -12.61 -8.53
C ASN A 463 -15.94 -11.80 -7.28
N GLU A 464 -14.84 -12.13 -6.62
CA GLU A 464 -14.41 -11.49 -5.36
C GLU A 464 -13.91 -10.06 -5.59
N LEU A 465 -13.27 -9.80 -6.73
CA LEU A 465 -12.68 -8.51 -7.09
C LEU A 465 -13.50 -7.73 -8.14
N MET A 466 -14.64 -8.26 -8.57
CA MET A 466 -15.58 -7.64 -9.52
C MET A 466 -14.91 -7.22 -10.84
N PHE A 467 -14.22 -8.16 -11.50
CA PHE A 467 -13.62 -7.95 -12.83
C PHE A 467 -13.87 -9.15 -13.74
N SER A 468 -13.62 -8.98 -15.04
CA SER A 468 -13.77 -10.03 -16.05
C SER A 468 -12.45 -10.27 -16.78
N CYS A 469 -12.11 -11.53 -17.02
CA CYS A 469 -10.98 -11.91 -17.86
C CYS A 469 -11.44 -12.35 -19.26
N GLU A 470 -10.78 -11.84 -20.28
CA GLU A 470 -10.93 -12.31 -21.67
C GLU A 470 -10.10 -13.59 -21.89
N GLU A 471 -10.70 -14.60 -22.53
CA GLU A 471 -9.99 -15.82 -22.91
C GLU A 471 -9.21 -15.61 -24.20
N LEU A 472 -7.91 -15.93 -24.17
CA LEU A 472 -7.04 -15.92 -25.34
C LEU A 472 -6.99 -17.32 -25.96
N MET A 473 -7.22 -17.37 -27.26
CA MET A 473 -7.04 -18.56 -28.09
C MET A 473 -5.73 -18.39 -28.85
N LEU A 474 -4.71 -19.18 -28.51
CA LEU A 474 -3.39 -19.20 -29.16
C LEU A 474 -3.24 -20.40 -30.09
#